data_AF-A0A813PQT4-F1
#
_entry.id   AF-A0A813PQT4-F1
#
_cell.length_a   1.000
_cell.length_b   1.000
_cell.length_c   1.000
_cell.angle_alpha   90.00
_cell.angle_beta   90.00
_cell.angle_gamma   90.00
#
_symmetry.space_group_name_H-M   'P 1'
#
loop_
_entity.id
_entity.type
_entity.pdbx_description
1 polymer ?
#
loop_
_entity_poly.entity_id
_entity_poly.type
_entity_poly.pdbx_seq_one_letter_code
_entity_poly.pdbx_strand_id
1 'polypeptide(L)'
;MPRRYHSKASTGIHVDKSEQPELAEHDSSILDLAFAMDCTESMAPSIESAKNYIRAIFEEIVIFEKSDIRLAFVEYRDHPPEDTTFVTRVHNFTNSVDEMKNWLDVCQADGGGDTPEAVADALQHVLNLSWRREATRICILISDAPPHGLDRNGDNFPNGCPAGYDPLRIARDMAEHRITLYAVVVEPSID
;
A
#
# COMPACT_ATOMS: atom_id res chain seq x y z
N MET A 1 25.56 -12.68 -55.02
CA MET A 1 26.47 -12.81 -53.86
C MET A 1 25.93 -11.92 -52.74
N PRO A 2 25.46 -12.47 -51.60
CA PRO A 2 24.78 -11.69 -50.57
C PRO A 2 25.77 -10.99 -49.62
N ARG A 3 25.35 -9.82 -49.13
CA ARG A 3 26.06 -8.93 -48.20
C ARG A 3 26.19 -9.58 -46.81
N ARG A 4 27.39 -9.55 -46.23
CA ARG A 4 27.66 -9.92 -44.83
C ARG A 4 27.08 -8.85 -43.89
N TYR A 5 26.08 -9.21 -43.11
CA TYR A 5 25.69 -8.46 -41.90
C TYR A 5 26.63 -8.84 -40.76
N HIS A 6 27.23 -7.83 -40.12
CA HIS A 6 27.94 -7.99 -38.85
C HIS A 6 26.91 -8.16 -37.74
N SER A 7 27.01 -9.23 -36.94
CA SER A 7 26.25 -9.37 -35.70
C SER A 7 26.83 -8.43 -34.65
N LYS A 8 25.97 -7.63 -34.01
CA LYS A 8 26.29 -6.99 -32.73
C LYS A 8 25.81 -7.93 -31.63
N ALA A 9 26.71 -8.25 -30.72
CA ALA A 9 26.45 -9.06 -29.53
C ALA A 9 25.38 -8.39 -28.66
N SER A 10 24.39 -9.18 -28.24
CA SER A 10 23.41 -8.77 -27.23
C SER A 10 23.97 -9.13 -25.87
N THR A 11 24.32 -8.13 -25.07
CA THR A 11 24.78 -8.31 -23.68
C THR A 11 23.56 -8.62 -22.82
N GLY A 12 23.32 -9.92 -22.59
CA GLY A 12 22.26 -10.37 -21.69
C GLY A 12 22.65 -10.10 -20.23
N ILE A 13 21.78 -9.42 -19.49
CA ILE A 13 21.87 -9.30 -18.03
C ILE A 13 21.51 -10.67 -17.45
N HIS A 14 22.46 -11.32 -16.76
CA HIS A 14 22.17 -12.47 -15.92
C HIS A 14 21.62 -11.98 -14.59
N VAL A 15 20.32 -12.19 -14.38
CA VAL A 15 19.70 -12.03 -13.07
C VAL A 15 19.93 -13.33 -12.31
N ASP A 16 20.77 -13.26 -11.28
CA ASP A 16 20.97 -14.36 -10.33
C ASP A 16 19.66 -14.54 -9.56
N LYS A 17 18.95 -15.64 -9.82
CA LYS A 17 17.73 -16.00 -9.09
C LYS A 17 18.16 -16.52 -7.73
N SER A 18 18.33 -15.62 -6.76
CA SER A 18 18.40 -16.02 -5.36
C SER A 18 17.18 -16.88 -5.03
N GLU A 19 17.40 -18.05 -4.42
CA GLU A 19 16.33 -18.96 -4.00
C GLU A 19 15.25 -18.18 -3.25
N GLN A 20 14.07 -18.07 -3.87
CA GLN A 20 12.90 -17.55 -3.19
C GLN A 20 12.55 -18.57 -2.09
N PRO A 21 12.28 -18.11 -0.85
CA PRO A 21 11.85 -19.02 0.20
C PRO A 21 10.61 -19.80 -0.27
N GLU A 22 10.55 -21.07 0.11
CA GLU A 22 9.44 -21.95 -0.24
C GLU A 22 8.11 -21.27 0.13
N LEU A 23 7.33 -20.92 -0.90
CA LEU A 23 5.99 -20.38 -0.73
C LEU A 23 5.24 -21.39 0.12
N ALA A 24 4.82 -20.97 1.30
CA ALA A 24 4.04 -21.86 2.16
C ALA A 24 2.79 -22.33 1.43
N GLU A 25 2.29 -23.50 1.79
CA GLU A 25 0.99 -23.97 1.33
C GLU A 25 -0.09 -22.99 1.80
N HIS A 26 -0.35 -21.99 0.96
CA HIS A 26 -1.46 -21.07 1.08
C HIS A 26 -2.59 -21.68 0.26
N ASP A 27 -3.76 -21.83 0.88
CA ASP A 27 -4.97 -22.09 0.11
C ASP A 27 -5.24 -20.84 -0.71
N SER A 28 -5.00 -20.89 -2.02
CA SER A 28 -5.22 -19.76 -2.93
C SER A 28 -6.70 -19.33 -2.99
N SER A 29 -7.61 -20.08 -2.35
CA SER A 29 -9.00 -19.69 -2.16
C SER A 29 -9.26 -18.78 -0.95
N ILE A 30 -8.30 -18.60 -0.03
CA ILE A 30 -8.45 -17.70 1.12
C ILE A 30 -7.57 -16.47 0.94
N LEU A 31 -8.16 -15.28 0.87
CA LEU A 31 -7.46 -14.02 0.67
C LEU A 31 -7.81 -13.02 1.78
N ASP A 32 -6.79 -12.45 2.40
CA ASP A 32 -6.89 -11.23 3.19
C ASP A 32 -6.19 -10.12 2.39
N LEU A 33 -6.92 -9.07 2.04
CA LEU A 33 -6.41 -7.95 1.27
C LEU A 33 -6.62 -6.64 2.06
N ALA A 34 -5.53 -6.00 2.44
CA ALA A 34 -5.55 -4.71 3.12
C ALA A 34 -5.19 -3.58 2.16
N PHE A 35 -5.80 -2.43 2.36
CA PHE A 35 -5.45 -1.19 1.69
C PHE A 35 -4.94 -0.19 2.73
N ALA A 36 -3.77 0.40 2.49
CA ALA A 36 -3.30 1.58 3.20
C ALA A 36 -3.39 2.76 2.23
N MET A 37 -4.19 3.77 2.54
CA MET A 37 -4.46 4.87 1.60
C MET A 37 -4.16 6.21 2.24
N ASP A 38 -3.37 6.97 1.51
CA ASP A 38 -3.12 8.37 1.77
C ASP A 38 -4.41 9.18 1.56
N CYS A 39 -4.84 9.92 2.59
CA CYS A 39 -5.99 10.81 2.55
C CYS A 39 -5.56 12.27 2.85
N THR A 40 -4.31 12.69 2.56
CA THR A 40 -3.89 14.11 2.64
C THR A 40 -4.37 14.93 1.45
N GLU A 41 -4.23 16.26 1.51
CA GLU A 41 -4.76 17.18 0.48
C GLU A 41 -4.15 16.92 -0.91
N SER A 42 -2.88 16.50 -1.01
CA SER A 42 -2.21 16.20 -2.29
C SER A 42 -2.93 15.14 -3.11
N MET A 43 -3.58 14.19 -2.43
CA MET A 43 -4.37 13.12 -3.04
C MET A 43 -5.70 13.59 -3.62
N ALA A 44 -6.15 14.84 -3.40
CA ALA A 44 -7.46 15.34 -3.84
C ALA A 44 -7.78 15.08 -5.33
N PRO A 45 -6.84 15.22 -6.30
CA PRO A 45 -7.10 14.91 -7.71
C PRO A 45 -7.37 13.41 -7.98
N SER A 46 -6.88 12.52 -7.11
CA SER A 46 -6.82 11.08 -7.37
C SER A 46 -7.62 10.24 -6.38
N ILE A 47 -8.08 10.81 -5.26
CA ILE A 47 -8.71 10.04 -4.18
C ILE A 47 -10.00 9.34 -4.61
N GLU A 48 -10.83 9.98 -5.43
CA GLU A 48 -12.02 9.34 -5.98
C GLU A 48 -11.68 8.22 -6.97
N SER A 49 -10.61 8.36 -7.74
CA SER A 49 -10.10 7.30 -8.61
C SER A 49 -9.58 6.12 -7.79
N ALA A 50 -8.83 6.37 -6.71
CA ALA A 50 -8.36 5.35 -5.78
C ALA A 50 -9.54 4.62 -5.12
N LYS A 51 -10.54 5.34 -4.60
CA LYS A 51 -11.77 4.77 -4.05
C LYS A 51 -12.50 3.89 -5.06
N ASN A 52 -12.63 4.35 -6.31
CA ASN A 52 -13.26 3.58 -7.38
C ASN A 52 -12.48 2.31 -7.74
N TYR A 53 -11.14 2.36 -7.74
CA TYR A 53 -10.30 1.19 -7.97
C TYR A 53 -10.49 0.14 -6.86
N ILE A 54 -10.52 0.56 -5.59
CA ILE A 54 -10.77 -0.33 -4.46
C ILE A 54 -12.16 -0.97 -4.56
N ARG A 55 -13.19 -0.18 -4.89
CA ARG A 55 -14.56 -0.69 -5.11
C ARG A 55 -14.60 -1.72 -6.24
N ALA A 56 -13.93 -1.44 -7.35
CA ALA A 56 -13.87 -2.34 -8.51
C ALA A 56 -13.17 -3.66 -8.18
N ILE A 57 -12.02 -3.62 -7.47
CA ILE A 57 -11.37 -4.83 -6.97
C ILE A 57 -12.36 -5.65 -6.15
N PHE A 58 -13.10 -5.01 -5.24
CA PHE A 58 -13.99 -5.77 -4.38
C PHE A 58 -15.14 -6.41 -5.15
N GLU A 59 -15.75 -5.68 -6.09
CA GLU A 59 -16.84 -6.20 -6.92
C GLU A 59 -16.37 -7.34 -7.83
N GLU A 60 -15.20 -7.21 -8.46
CA GLU A 60 -14.61 -8.29 -9.26
C GLU A 60 -14.32 -9.53 -8.42
N ILE A 61 -13.73 -9.33 -7.24
CA ILE A 61 -13.39 -10.41 -6.33
C ILE A 61 -14.63 -11.16 -5.83
N VAL A 62 -15.71 -10.44 -5.47
CA VAL A 62 -16.96 -11.02 -4.98
C VAL A 62 -17.68 -11.84 -6.06
N ILE A 63 -17.55 -11.45 -7.34
CA ILE A 63 -18.15 -12.18 -8.47
C ILE A 63 -17.48 -13.56 -8.68
N PHE A 64 -16.22 -13.72 -8.30
CA PHE A 64 -15.58 -15.04 -8.29
C PHE A 64 -16.03 -15.80 -7.02
N GLU A 65 -17.20 -16.44 -7.09
CA GLU A 65 -17.91 -17.19 -6.01
C GLU A 65 -17.14 -18.34 -5.31
N LYS A 66 -15.81 -18.43 -5.44
CA LYS A 66 -15.02 -19.57 -4.92
C LYS A 66 -13.98 -19.22 -3.87
N SER A 67 -13.90 -17.97 -3.43
CA SER A 67 -12.84 -17.55 -2.51
C SER A 67 -13.39 -16.88 -1.25
N ASP A 68 -12.83 -17.25 -0.09
CA ASP A 68 -13.13 -16.67 1.22
C ASP A 68 -12.25 -15.43 1.43
N ILE A 69 -12.85 -14.27 1.20
CA ILE A 69 -12.12 -13.00 1.10
C ILE A 69 -12.58 -12.00 2.14
N ARG A 70 -11.59 -11.35 2.76
CA ARG A 70 -11.82 -10.23 3.68
C ARG A 70 -10.96 -9.05 3.27
N LEU A 71 -11.53 -7.86 3.39
CA LEU A 71 -10.86 -6.60 3.12
C LEU A 71 -10.66 -5.80 4.41
N ALA A 72 -9.51 -5.14 4.52
CA ALA A 72 -9.23 -4.17 5.56
C ALA A 72 -8.82 -2.84 4.93
N PHE A 73 -9.02 -1.74 5.66
CA PHE A 73 -8.73 -0.41 5.18
C PHE A 73 -8.06 0.42 6.28
N VAL A 74 -6.92 1.01 5.97
CA VAL A 74 -6.19 1.93 6.84
C VAL A 74 -6.05 3.23 6.07
N GLU A 75 -6.78 4.26 6.50
CA GLU A 75 -6.57 5.62 6.00
C GLU A 75 -5.54 6.32 6.90
N TYR A 76 -4.66 7.09 6.29
CA TYR A 76 -3.68 7.88 7.02
C TYR A 76 -3.55 9.28 6.43
N ARG A 77 -3.04 10.19 7.26
CA ARG A 77 -2.67 11.54 6.89
C ARG A 77 -1.29 11.83 7.48
N ASP A 78 -1.17 12.95 8.17
CA ASP A 78 0.07 13.44 8.74
C ASP A 78 -0.02 13.54 10.28
N HIS A 79 1.12 13.82 10.91
CA HIS A 79 1.25 14.07 12.32
C HIS A 79 0.98 15.54 12.68
N PRO A 80 0.58 15.81 13.94
CA PRO A 80 0.63 17.16 14.46
C PRO A 80 2.08 17.68 14.49
N PRO A 81 2.34 18.95 14.11
CA PRO A 81 1.35 20.02 13.94
C PRO A 81 0.73 20.15 12.54
N GLU A 82 1.20 19.41 11.54
CA GLU A 82 0.74 19.51 10.15
C GLU A 82 -0.72 19.10 10.02
N ASP A 83 -1.09 17.95 10.59
CA ASP A 83 -2.49 17.54 10.74
C ASP A 83 -2.87 17.33 12.21
N THR A 84 -4.03 17.84 12.61
CA THR A 84 -4.57 17.71 13.98
C THR A 84 -5.89 16.92 14.03
N THR A 85 -6.38 16.44 12.90
CA THR A 85 -7.63 15.67 12.75
C THR A 85 -7.43 14.21 13.13
N PHE A 86 -6.51 13.50 12.47
CA PHE A 86 -6.08 12.15 12.77
C PHE A 86 -4.80 11.81 12.00
N VAL A 87 -3.96 10.93 12.58
CA VAL A 87 -2.80 10.34 11.87
C VAL A 87 -3.24 9.12 11.07
N THR A 88 -3.97 8.21 11.71
CA THR A 88 -4.48 6.98 11.08
C THR A 88 -5.88 6.63 11.59
N ARG A 89 -6.73 6.07 10.73
CA ARG A 89 -7.94 5.35 11.16
C ARG A 89 -7.91 3.94 10.58
N VAL A 90 -8.21 2.98 11.44
CA VAL A 90 -8.01 1.56 11.17
C VAL A 90 -9.35 0.85 11.11
N HIS A 91 -9.63 0.27 9.95
CA HIS A 91 -10.77 -0.58 9.71
C HIS A 91 -10.26 -2.02 9.50
N ASN A 92 -10.59 -2.88 10.46
CA ASN A 92 -10.11 -4.26 10.44
C ASN A 92 -10.83 -5.10 9.36
N PHE A 93 -10.41 -6.35 9.18
CA PHE A 93 -10.95 -7.23 8.15
C PHE A 93 -12.47 -7.42 8.25
N THR A 94 -13.17 -7.13 7.15
CA THR A 94 -14.59 -7.39 6.94
C THR A 94 -14.82 -8.18 5.66
N ASN A 95 -15.90 -8.94 5.61
CA ASN A 95 -16.44 -9.55 4.39
C ASN A 95 -17.65 -8.76 3.84
N SER A 96 -17.99 -7.63 4.46
CA SER A 96 -19.14 -6.82 4.09
C SER A 96 -18.79 -5.78 3.03
N VAL A 97 -19.43 -5.90 1.87
CA VAL A 97 -19.37 -4.90 0.78
C VAL A 97 -19.83 -3.53 1.25
N ASP A 98 -20.94 -3.49 1.97
CA ASP A 98 -21.52 -2.22 2.43
C ASP A 98 -20.62 -1.54 3.47
N GLU A 99 -19.95 -2.32 4.32
CA GLU A 99 -19.06 -1.75 5.34
C GLU A 99 -17.82 -1.12 4.70
N MET A 100 -17.19 -1.81 3.74
CA MET A 100 -16.08 -1.26 2.97
C MET A 100 -16.49 0.00 2.19
N LYS A 101 -17.67 -0.02 1.55
CA LYS A 101 -18.21 1.15 0.83
C LYS A 101 -18.40 2.34 1.78
N ASN A 102 -18.96 2.11 2.97
CA ASN A 102 -19.15 3.16 3.97
C ASN A 102 -17.82 3.76 4.44
N TRP A 103 -16.76 2.95 4.64
CA TRP A 103 -15.43 3.47 5.01
C TRP A 103 -14.85 4.33 3.88
N LEU A 104 -14.94 3.87 2.63
CA LEU A 104 -14.44 4.64 1.49
C LEU A 104 -15.23 5.94 1.31
N ASP A 105 -16.55 5.92 1.50
CA ASP A 105 -17.41 7.11 1.34
C ASP A 105 -17.04 8.24 2.31
N VAL A 106 -16.51 7.91 3.49
CA VAL A 106 -16.07 8.91 4.48
C VAL A 106 -14.61 9.35 4.35
N CYS A 107 -13.73 8.62 3.64
CA CYS A 107 -12.37 9.12 3.36
C CYS A 107 -12.46 10.31 2.38
N GLN A 108 -11.73 11.37 2.74
CA GLN A 108 -11.58 12.61 2.00
C GLN A 108 -10.14 13.09 2.10
N ALA A 109 -9.62 13.62 0.99
CA ALA A 109 -8.31 14.28 0.91
C ALA A 109 -8.38 15.62 1.64
N ASP A 110 -7.61 15.80 2.71
CA ASP A 110 -7.50 17.04 3.47
C ASP A 110 -6.36 16.90 4.50
N GLY A 111 -5.88 18.01 5.05
CA GLY A 111 -4.72 18.03 5.95
C GLY A 111 -3.38 17.75 5.24
N GLY A 112 -2.37 17.37 6.02
CA GLY A 112 -0.96 17.39 5.60
C GLY A 112 -0.30 18.74 5.89
N GLY A 113 0.90 18.96 5.34
CA GLY A 113 1.58 20.26 5.45
C GLY A 113 2.96 20.28 4.82
N ASP A 114 3.79 19.28 5.14
CA ASP A 114 4.95 18.93 4.33
C ASP A 114 4.64 17.83 3.31
N THR A 115 5.62 17.50 2.46
CA THR A 115 5.44 16.51 1.39
C THR A 115 5.52 15.06 1.89
N PRO A 116 6.42 14.68 2.80
CA PRO A 116 6.36 13.35 3.41
C PRO A 116 5.15 13.21 4.33
N GLU A 117 4.65 11.97 4.50
CA GLU A 117 3.40 11.68 5.22
C GLU A 117 3.58 10.52 6.23
N ALA A 118 2.54 10.25 7.05
CA ALA A 118 2.56 9.22 8.11
C ALA A 118 2.43 7.76 7.61
N VAL A 119 3.09 7.44 6.50
CA VAL A 119 3.11 6.10 5.89
C VAL A 119 3.61 5.03 6.88
N ALA A 120 4.56 5.36 7.75
CA ALA A 120 5.11 4.40 8.73
C ALA A 120 4.05 3.96 9.75
N ASP A 121 3.21 4.88 10.24
CA ASP A 121 2.08 4.58 11.12
C ASP A 121 1.06 3.69 10.41
N ALA A 122 0.74 4.01 9.16
CA ALA A 122 -0.18 3.20 8.35
C ALA A 122 0.31 1.75 8.21
N LEU A 123 1.57 1.56 7.82
CA LEU A 123 2.17 0.23 7.68
C LEU A 123 2.26 -0.51 9.03
N GLN A 124 2.53 0.19 10.12
CA GLN A 124 2.53 -0.40 11.46
C GLN A 124 1.12 -0.90 11.84
N HIS A 125 0.08 -0.14 11.51
CA HIS A 125 -1.30 -0.56 11.74
C HIS A 125 -1.71 -1.72 10.83
N VAL A 126 -1.28 -1.72 9.57
CA VAL A 126 -1.48 -2.84 8.64
C VAL A 126 -0.85 -4.12 9.18
N LEU A 127 0.40 -4.06 9.66
CA LEU A 127 1.09 -5.21 10.25
C LEU A 127 0.30 -5.83 11.42
N ASN A 128 -0.44 -5.00 12.17
CA ASN A 128 -1.21 -5.39 13.34
C ASN A 128 -2.68 -5.79 13.04
N LEU A 129 -3.12 -5.81 11.78
CA LEU A 129 -4.46 -6.27 11.40
C LEU A 129 -4.67 -7.76 11.73
N SER A 130 -5.93 -8.20 11.77
CA SER A 130 -6.32 -9.58 12.15
C SER A 130 -6.14 -10.62 11.03
N TRP A 131 -4.92 -10.71 10.49
CA TRP A 131 -4.56 -11.61 9.39
C TRP A 131 -4.79 -13.09 9.74
N ARG A 132 -5.53 -13.82 8.90
CA ARG A 132 -5.66 -15.28 8.97
C ARG A 132 -4.35 -15.96 8.65
N ARG A 133 -4.05 -17.08 9.32
CA ARG A 133 -2.79 -17.81 9.17
C ARG A 133 -2.69 -18.51 7.81
N GLU A 134 -3.83 -19.00 7.35
CA GLU A 134 -4.03 -19.78 6.13
C GLU A 134 -4.25 -18.91 4.88
N ALA A 135 -4.54 -17.62 5.05
CA ALA A 135 -4.81 -16.72 3.95
C ALA A 135 -3.54 -16.37 3.16
N THR A 136 -3.71 -16.12 1.87
CA THR A 136 -2.81 -15.23 1.12
C THR A 136 -2.98 -13.81 1.67
N ARG A 137 -1.88 -13.12 2.02
CA ARG A 137 -1.91 -11.82 2.70
C ARG A 137 -1.28 -10.75 1.83
N ILE A 138 -2.08 -9.76 1.44
CA ILE A 138 -1.62 -8.69 0.55
C ILE A 138 -1.98 -7.34 1.17
N CYS A 139 -1.04 -6.41 1.17
CA CYS A 139 -1.27 -5.00 1.42
C CYS A 139 -1.02 -4.20 0.15
N ILE A 140 -1.95 -3.33 -0.23
CA ILE A 140 -1.77 -2.33 -1.29
C ILE A 140 -1.66 -0.96 -0.61
N LEU A 141 -0.48 -0.35 -0.68
CA LEU A 141 -0.23 1.03 -0.29
C LEU A 141 -0.54 1.94 -1.47
N ILE A 142 -1.40 2.94 -1.27
CA ILE A 142 -1.77 3.96 -2.26
C ILE A 142 -1.33 5.31 -1.70
N SER A 143 -0.40 5.99 -2.37
CA SER A 143 0.15 7.27 -1.92
C SER A 143 0.81 8.03 -3.07
N ASP A 144 0.90 9.35 -2.94
CA ASP A 144 1.70 10.22 -3.80
C ASP A 144 2.95 10.79 -3.09
N ALA A 145 3.17 10.41 -1.82
CA ALA A 145 4.19 10.94 -0.93
C ALA A 145 5.11 9.87 -0.31
N PRO A 146 6.38 10.20 0.01
CA PRO A 146 7.25 9.32 0.78
C PRO A 146 6.90 9.31 2.28
N PRO A 147 7.33 8.29 3.07
CA PRO A 147 7.30 8.38 4.53
C PRO A 147 8.24 9.47 5.07
N HIS A 148 7.90 10.07 6.21
CA HIS A 148 8.83 10.89 6.98
C HIS A 148 10.15 10.17 7.28
N GLY A 149 11.24 10.93 7.27
CA GLY A 149 12.60 10.48 7.60
C GLY A 149 13.38 9.84 6.45
N LEU A 150 12.77 9.63 5.27
CA LEU A 150 13.49 9.09 4.10
C LEU A 150 14.02 10.18 3.17
N ASP A 151 13.26 11.24 2.89
CA ASP A 151 13.75 12.44 2.21
C ASP A 151 13.69 13.61 3.17
N ARG A 152 14.86 14.17 3.52
CA ARG A 152 14.96 15.21 4.57
C ARG A 152 14.70 16.62 4.01
N ASN A 153 14.56 16.77 2.70
CA ASN A 153 14.36 18.08 2.09
C ASN A 153 12.89 18.48 2.21
N GLY A 154 12.62 19.46 3.08
CA GLY A 154 11.25 19.94 3.30
C GLY A 154 10.41 19.03 4.21
N ASP A 155 11.03 18.04 4.87
CA ASP A 155 10.40 17.17 5.87
C ASP A 155 10.39 17.86 7.24
N ASN A 156 9.20 18.06 7.79
CA ASN A 156 9.02 18.64 9.13
C ASN A 156 9.26 17.60 10.25
N PHE A 157 9.38 16.32 9.89
CA PHE A 157 9.74 15.21 10.76
C PHE A 157 11.02 14.48 10.26
N PRO A 158 12.17 15.18 10.13
CA PRO A 158 13.38 14.69 9.46
C PRO A 158 14.14 13.60 10.22
N ASN A 159 13.62 13.16 11.38
CA ASN A 159 14.13 12.04 12.16
C ASN A 159 13.22 10.80 12.04
N GLY A 160 12.23 10.84 11.15
CA GLY A 160 11.23 9.80 10.95
C GLY A 160 9.95 10.03 11.74
N CYS A 161 9.05 9.04 11.65
CA CYS A 161 7.78 8.99 12.36
C CYS A 161 7.94 9.35 13.86
N PRO A 162 7.18 10.34 14.38
CA PRO A 162 7.14 10.69 15.80
C PRO A 162 6.84 9.53 16.76
N ALA A 163 6.08 8.52 16.32
CA ALA A 163 5.79 7.33 17.12
C ALA A 163 6.97 6.33 17.16
N GLY A 164 8.08 6.62 16.46
CA GLY A 164 9.28 5.79 16.43
C GLY A 164 9.22 4.62 15.46
N TYR A 165 8.25 4.63 14.53
CA TYR A 165 8.09 3.60 13.51
C TYR A 165 9.07 3.81 12.35
N ASP A 166 9.76 2.74 11.95
CA ASP A 166 10.66 2.73 10.80
C ASP A 166 9.97 1.96 9.65
N PRO A 167 9.64 2.61 8.53
CA PRO A 167 8.90 1.99 7.44
C PRO A 167 9.69 0.83 6.78
N LEU A 168 11.03 0.89 6.74
CA LEU A 168 11.85 -0.17 6.15
C LEU A 168 11.92 -1.39 7.07
N ARG A 169 11.96 -1.16 8.38
CA ARG A 169 11.86 -2.25 9.36
C ARG A 169 10.48 -2.88 9.32
N ILE A 170 9.41 -2.09 9.29
CA ILE A 170 8.04 -2.60 9.21
C ILE A 170 7.83 -3.40 7.92
N ALA A 171 8.32 -2.93 6.78
CA ALA A 171 8.24 -3.68 5.52
C ALA A 171 8.94 -5.05 5.62
N ARG A 172 10.06 -5.13 6.35
CA ARG A 172 10.74 -6.41 6.64
C ARG A 172 9.90 -7.29 7.55
N ASP A 173 9.34 -6.74 8.62
CA ASP A 173 8.48 -7.46 9.54
C ASP A 173 7.21 -7.99 8.82
N MET A 174 6.64 -7.20 7.89
CA MET A 174 5.55 -7.64 7.01
C MET A 174 5.96 -8.84 6.16
N ALA A 175 7.14 -8.81 5.54
CA ALA A 175 7.66 -9.93 4.77
C ALA A 175 7.87 -11.19 5.62
N GLU A 176 8.40 -11.05 6.84
CA GLU A 176 8.54 -12.16 7.80
C GLU A 176 7.18 -12.76 8.20
N HIS A 177 6.14 -11.92 8.27
CA HIS A 177 4.75 -12.34 8.49
C HIS A 177 4.02 -12.75 7.20
N ARG A 178 4.74 -12.90 6.08
CA ARG A 178 4.19 -13.28 4.76
C ARG A 178 3.10 -12.34 4.26
N ILE A 179 3.16 -11.08 4.62
CA ILE A 179 2.32 -10.02 4.06
C ILE A 179 3.08 -9.41 2.88
N THR A 180 2.55 -9.58 1.68
CA THR A 180 3.14 -8.98 0.47
C THR A 180 2.70 -7.53 0.36
N LEU A 181 3.64 -6.59 0.34
CA LEU A 181 3.37 -5.17 0.16
C LEU A 181 3.55 -4.77 -1.31
N TYR A 182 2.50 -4.23 -1.93
CA TYR A 182 2.57 -3.53 -3.20
C TYR A 182 2.36 -2.03 -2.97
N ALA A 183 3.22 -1.21 -3.55
CA ALA A 183 3.05 0.25 -3.53
C ALA A 183 2.56 0.72 -4.90
N VAL A 184 1.43 1.42 -4.91
CA VAL A 184 0.84 2.10 -6.06
C VAL A 184 1.09 3.59 -5.85
N VAL A 185 2.09 4.10 -6.57
CA VAL A 185 2.44 5.52 -6.53
C VAL A 185 1.50 6.26 -7.47
N VAL A 186 0.82 7.26 -6.93
CA VAL A 186 -0.03 8.17 -7.68
C VAL A 186 0.82 9.36 -8.10
N GLU A 187 0.95 9.60 -9.40
CA GLU A 187 1.63 10.80 -9.88
C GLU A 187 0.66 11.99 -9.78
N PRO A 188 1.11 13.17 -9.30
CA PRO A 188 0.28 14.36 -9.32
C PRO A 188 -0.03 14.75 -10.77
N SER A 189 -1.29 15.03 -11.03
CA SER A 189 -1.76 15.54 -12.32
C SER A 189 -1.02 16.83 -12.66
N ILE A 190 -0.29 16.84 -13.76
CA ILE A 190 0.28 18.10 -14.30
C ILE A 190 -0.86 18.82 -15.02
N ASP A 191 -1.39 19.88 -14.40
CA ASP A 191 -2.23 20.87 -15.08
C ASP A 191 -1.39 21.83 -15.95
#